data_AF-A0A2W1AVE9-F1
#
_entry.id   AF-A0A2W1AVE9-F1
#
_cell.length_a   1.000
_cell.length_b   1.000
_cell.length_c   1.000
_cell.angle_alpha   90.00
_cell.angle_beta   90.00
_cell.angle_gamma   90.00
#
_symmetry.space_group_name_H-M   'P 1'
#
loop_
_entity.id
_entity.type
_entity.pdbx_description
1 polymer ?
#
loop_
_entity_poly.entity_id
_entity_poly.type
_entity_poly.pdbx_seq_one_letter_code
_entity_poly.pdbx_strand_id
1 'polypeptide(L)'
;MRRLRLHSFGGSYGGGKNKGGSYYCWNCRKRHNKYLKIGRDKIENVIVHYLKEQVSNVDVGEVTDMANEKIESQSQKGRAEEIANELQTIETAIQNITRAVESGTYSQSLLNRLSEIERDKEKLLEERTKVRLQLVRFSKVTVDEMKDFLDTFLGDDSFVAHEDFVDFTLSSTKIIWKDPRIVEMVSIFGTQKIPLP
;
A
#
# COMPACT_ATOMS: atom_id res chain seq x y z
N MET A 1 5.59 -6.74 3.73
CA MET A 1 4.34 -6.00 3.37
C MET A 1 4.39 -5.54 1.92
N ARG A 2 3.40 -5.88 1.10
CA ARG A 2 3.33 -5.45 -0.31
C ARG A 2 2.76 -4.04 -0.37
N ARG A 3 3.57 -3.07 -0.82
CA ARG A 3 3.08 -1.79 -1.34
C ARG A 3 1.89 -2.06 -2.25
N LEU A 4 0.85 -1.22 -2.15
CA LEU A 4 -0.17 -1.06 -3.18
C LEU A 4 0.56 -0.96 -4.54
N ARG A 5 0.60 -2.08 -5.25
CA ARG A 5 0.73 -2.07 -6.70
C ARG A 5 -0.67 -2.35 -7.17
N LEU A 6 -1.36 -1.29 -7.61
CA LEU A 6 -2.06 -1.41 -8.88
C LEU A 6 -1.06 -2.13 -9.81
N HIS A 7 -1.21 -3.43 -10.03
CA HIS A 7 -0.39 -4.15 -11.01
C HIS A 7 -0.89 -3.76 -12.40
N SER A 8 -0.69 -2.48 -12.69
CA SER A 8 -0.59 -1.86 -13.98
C SER A 8 0.68 -1.03 -13.89
N PHE A 9 1.84 -1.67 -14.14
CA PHE A 9 3.01 -0.94 -14.64
C PHE A 9 2.61 -0.39 -16.03
N GLY A 10 1.81 0.65 -16.03
CA GLY A 10 1.56 1.51 -17.17
C GLY A 10 2.29 2.80 -16.84
N GLY A 11 3.41 3.03 -17.52
CA GLY A 11 4.07 4.33 -17.45
C GLY A 11 3.04 5.42 -17.67
N SER A 12 3.07 6.43 -16.80
CA SER A 12 2.35 7.67 -17.02
C SER A 12 2.99 8.37 -18.22
N TYR A 13 2.58 8.00 -19.44
CA TYR A 13 2.74 8.87 -20.59
C TYR A 13 1.51 9.78 -20.62
N GLY A 14 1.62 10.87 -19.88
CA GLY A 14 0.60 11.91 -19.82
C GLY A 14 0.64 12.59 -18.47
N GLY A 15 1.41 13.68 -18.38
CA GLY A 15 1.34 14.60 -17.25
C GLY A 15 -0.08 15.09 -17.00
N GLY A 16 -0.27 15.83 -15.90
CA GLY A 16 -1.56 16.28 -15.33
C GLY A 16 -2.48 17.14 -16.22
N LYS A 17 -2.45 16.99 -17.54
CA LYS A 17 -3.31 17.64 -18.53
C LYS A 17 -4.09 16.66 -19.42
N ASN A 18 -3.94 15.35 -19.29
CA ASN A 18 -4.63 14.38 -20.16
C ASN A 18 -5.83 13.71 -19.46
N LYS A 19 -7.03 14.26 -19.65
CA LYS A 19 -8.33 13.62 -19.35
C LYS A 19 -8.61 12.40 -20.25
N GLY A 20 -7.69 11.43 -20.38
CA GLY A 20 -7.79 10.37 -21.39
C GLY A 20 -6.84 9.16 -21.24
N GLY A 21 -6.42 8.82 -20.03
CA GLY A 21 -5.57 7.64 -19.77
C GLY A 21 -6.31 6.30 -19.93
N SER A 22 -5.57 5.19 -20.03
CA SER A 22 -6.14 3.83 -20.00
C SER A 22 -5.33 2.91 -19.10
N TYR A 23 -6.01 1.99 -18.40
CA TYR A 23 -5.38 0.88 -17.69
C TYR A 23 -5.25 -0.32 -18.61
N TYR A 24 -4.16 -1.08 -18.44
CA TYR A 24 -3.80 -2.21 -19.29
C TYR A 24 -3.69 -3.51 -18.49
N CYS A 25 -4.21 -4.61 -19.04
CA CYS A 25 -4.01 -5.92 -18.42
C CYS A 25 -2.62 -6.47 -18.72
N TRP A 26 -1.68 -6.26 -17.80
CA TRP A 26 -0.31 -6.77 -17.95
C TRP A 26 -0.25 -8.31 -18.04
N ASN A 27 -1.03 -9.00 -17.20
CA ASN A 27 -1.03 -10.47 -17.17
C ASN A 27 -1.62 -11.08 -18.46
N CYS A 28 -2.64 -10.43 -19.04
CA CYS A 28 -3.25 -10.84 -20.32
C CYS A 28 -2.25 -10.73 -21.46
N ARG A 29 -1.45 -9.65 -21.47
CA ARG A 29 -0.37 -9.46 -22.44
C ARG A 29 0.73 -10.52 -22.27
N LYS A 30 1.20 -10.74 -21.04
CA LYS A 30 2.32 -11.65 -20.77
C LYS A 30 1.98 -13.13 -20.99
N ARG A 31 0.79 -13.58 -20.57
CA ARG A 31 0.41 -15.01 -20.60
C ARG A 31 -0.40 -15.43 -21.82
N HIS A 32 -1.16 -14.51 -22.41
CA HIS A 32 -2.12 -14.83 -23.47
C HIS A 32 -1.91 -13.98 -24.73
N ASN A 33 -0.88 -13.13 -24.76
CA ASN A 33 -0.63 -12.17 -25.85
C ASN A 33 -1.85 -11.29 -26.21
N LYS A 34 -2.75 -11.05 -25.23
CA LYS A 34 -3.95 -10.24 -25.41
C LYS A 34 -3.72 -8.82 -24.93
N TYR A 35 -4.00 -7.85 -25.80
CA TYR A 35 -3.91 -6.42 -25.47
C TYR A 35 -5.27 -5.89 -25.01
N LEU A 36 -5.56 -6.05 -23.72
CA LEU A 36 -6.79 -5.56 -23.12
C LEU A 36 -6.55 -4.22 -22.41
N LYS A 37 -7.39 -3.23 -22.73
CA LYS A 37 -7.36 -1.89 -22.15
C LYS A 37 -8.75 -1.42 -21.76
N ILE A 38 -8.80 -0.49 -20.80
CA ILE A 38 -10.00 0.21 -20.38
C ILE A 38 -9.68 1.65 -20.03
N GLY A 39 -10.61 2.56 -20.33
CA GLY A 39 -10.49 3.97 -19.96
C GLY A 39 -10.29 4.12 -18.45
N ARG A 40 -9.37 5.01 -18.07
CA ARG A 40 -9.08 5.32 -16.67
C ARG A 40 -10.32 5.89 -15.98
N ASP A 41 -10.93 6.87 -16.64
CA ASP A 41 -12.19 7.51 -16.28
C ASP A 41 -13.30 6.51 -15.94
N LYS A 42 -13.45 5.45 -16.75
CA LYS A 42 -14.46 4.41 -16.49
C LYS A 42 -14.26 3.71 -15.15
N ILE A 43 -13.01 3.47 -14.73
CA ILE A 43 -12.74 2.81 -13.45
C ILE A 43 -12.84 3.82 -12.31
N GLU A 44 -12.18 4.98 -12.47
CA GLU A 44 -12.13 6.01 -11.44
C GLU A 44 -13.53 6.51 -11.07
N ASN A 45 -14.41 6.74 -12.05
CA ASN A 45 -15.78 7.14 -11.80
C ASN A 45 -16.59 6.06 -11.06
N VAL A 46 -16.39 4.78 -11.41
CA VAL A 46 -17.06 3.66 -10.71
C VAL A 46 -16.57 3.56 -9.26
N ILE A 47 -15.28 3.76 -9.02
CA ILE A 47 -14.70 3.77 -7.67
C ILE A 47 -15.27 4.92 -6.85
N VAL A 48 -15.25 6.15 -7.36
CA VAL A 48 -15.74 7.34 -6.64
C VAL A 48 -17.23 7.21 -6.35
N HIS A 49 -18.03 6.80 -7.34
CA HIS A 49 -19.46 6.59 -7.15
C HIS A 49 -19.73 5.54 -6.07
N TYR A 50 -19.06 4.39 -6.11
CA TYR A 50 -19.19 3.37 -5.08
C TYR A 50 -18.84 3.91 -3.70
N LEU A 51 -17.70 4.58 -3.56
CA LEU A 51 -17.27 5.11 -2.27
C LEU A 51 -18.24 6.18 -1.74
N LYS A 52 -18.76 7.06 -2.59
CA LYS A 52 -19.79 8.04 -2.21
C LYS A 52 -21.08 7.38 -1.75
N GLU A 53 -21.52 6.35 -2.45
CA GLU A 53 -22.70 5.58 -2.06
C GLU A 53 -22.50 4.89 -0.71
N GLN A 54 -21.31 4.34 -0.43
CA GLN A 54 -21.01 3.77 0.88
C GLN A 54 -21.00 4.85 1.98
N VAL A 55 -20.30 5.96 1.74
CA VAL A 55 -20.18 7.06 2.71
C VAL A 55 -21.53 7.71 3.02
N SER A 56 -22.43 7.83 2.04
CA SER A 56 -23.74 8.45 2.23
C SER A 56 -24.71 7.61 3.08
N ASN A 57 -24.46 6.31 3.19
CA ASN A 57 -25.37 5.35 3.84
C ASN A 57 -24.84 4.80 5.17
N VAL A 58 -23.63 5.18 5.59
CA VAL A 58 -22.94 4.60 6.74
C VAL A 58 -22.95 5.55 7.93
N ASP A 59 -22.97 5.00 9.14
CA ASP A 59 -22.78 5.78 10.37
C ASP A 59 -21.32 6.23 10.46
N VAL A 60 -21.09 7.54 10.62
CA VAL A 60 -19.75 8.12 10.74
C VAL A 60 -18.95 7.43 11.86
N GLY A 61 -19.59 7.10 12.98
CA GLY A 61 -18.93 6.39 14.09
C GLY A 61 -18.43 5.02 13.68
N GLU A 62 -19.23 4.25 12.92
CA GLU A 62 -18.84 2.94 12.41
C GLU A 62 -17.66 3.05 11.43
N VAL A 63 -17.66 4.05 10.54
CA VAL A 63 -16.51 4.31 9.65
C VAL A 63 -15.26 4.67 10.43
N THR A 64 -15.39 5.50 11.46
CA THR A 64 -14.27 5.89 12.33
C THR A 64 -13.67 4.66 13.01
N ASP A 65 -14.50 3.76 13.52
CA ASP A 65 -14.03 2.52 14.16
C ASP A 65 -13.32 1.62 13.14
N MET A 66 -13.91 1.38 11.97
CA MET A 66 -13.29 0.60 10.89
C MET A 66 -11.97 1.22 10.39
N ALA A 67 -11.90 2.55 10.32
CA ALA A 67 -10.69 3.29 9.96
C ALA A 67 -9.59 3.08 11.00
N ASN A 68 -9.94 3.19 12.29
CA ASN A 68 -9.02 2.97 13.39
C ASN A 68 -8.56 1.51 13.50
N GLU A 69 -9.43 0.53 13.22
CA GLU A 69 -9.05 -0.88 13.12
C GLU A 69 -8.09 -1.13 11.94
N LYS A 70 -8.31 -0.49 10.79
CA LYS A 70 -7.38 -0.58 9.65
C LYS A 70 -6.03 0.05 9.98
N ILE A 71 -6.03 1.20 10.65
CA ILE A 71 -4.83 1.88 11.17
C ILE A 71 -4.08 0.95 12.13
N GLU A 72 -4.79 0.36 13.09
CA GLU A 72 -4.22 -0.54 14.08
C GLU A 72 -3.68 -1.82 13.43
N SER A 73 -4.43 -2.48 12.55
CA SER A 73 -3.95 -3.67 11.84
C SER A 73 -2.77 -3.41 10.89
N GLN A 74 -2.62 -2.19 10.37
CA GLN A 74 -1.44 -1.78 9.61
C GLN A 74 -0.24 -1.50 10.51
N SER A 75 -0.47 -0.89 11.68
CA SER A 75 0.52 -0.66 12.73
C SER A 75 1.03 -1.98 13.35
N GLN A 76 0.11 -2.91 13.62
CA GLN A 76 0.31 -4.18 14.33
C GLN A 76 0.84 -5.33 13.48
N LYS A 77 1.13 -5.12 12.19
CA LYS A 77 1.59 -6.21 11.29
C LYS A 77 2.99 -6.77 11.61
N GLY A 78 3.46 -6.68 12.86
CA GLY A 78 4.67 -7.34 13.39
C GLY A 78 5.99 -6.86 12.79
N ARG A 79 5.98 -6.04 11.72
CA ARG A 79 7.18 -5.67 10.98
C ARG A 79 8.15 -4.85 11.83
N ALA A 80 7.66 -4.05 12.75
CA ALA A 80 8.51 -3.29 13.68
C ALA A 80 9.26 -4.23 14.66
N GLU A 81 8.56 -5.21 15.24
CA GLU A 81 9.17 -6.23 16.11
C GLU A 81 10.08 -7.19 15.34
N GLU A 82 9.68 -7.59 14.14
CA GLU A 82 10.49 -8.43 13.25
C GLU A 82 11.80 -7.74 12.86
N ILE A 83 11.75 -6.45 12.47
CA ILE A 83 12.95 -5.64 12.22
C ILE A 83 13.81 -5.50 13.49
N ALA A 84 13.20 -5.36 14.66
CA ALA A 84 13.94 -5.29 15.92
C ALA A 84 14.68 -6.60 16.24
N ASN A 85 14.02 -7.74 16.03
CA ASN A 85 14.62 -9.07 16.22
C ASN A 85 15.73 -9.36 15.18
N GLU A 86 15.54 -8.96 13.93
CA GLU A 86 16.56 -9.07 12.87
C GLU A 86 17.80 -8.21 13.19
N LEU A 87 17.60 -6.97 13.67
CA LEU A 87 18.68 -6.09 14.11
C LEU A 87 19.46 -6.69 15.29
N GLN A 88 18.78 -7.27 16.28
CA GLN A 88 19.42 -7.93 17.43
C GLN A 88 20.26 -9.14 16.99
N THR A 89 19.77 -9.91 16.02
CA THR A 89 20.50 -11.05 15.45
C THR A 89 21.76 -10.60 14.73
N ILE A 90 21.68 -9.50 13.97
CA ILE A 90 22.80 -8.88 13.29
C ILE A 90 23.84 -8.34 14.29
N GLU A 91 23.42 -7.67 15.35
CA GLU A 91 24.33 -7.17 16.40
C GLU A 91 25.08 -8.30 17.09
N THR A 92 24.40 -9.43 17.34
CA THR A 92 25.03 -10.64 17.89
C THR A 92 26.06 -11.23 16.91
N ALA A 93 25.75 -11.24 15.61
CA ALA A 93 26.68 -11.72 14.58
C ALA A 93 27.92 -10.83 14.46
N ILE A 94 27.76 -9.50 14.52
CA ILE A 94 28.87 -8.54 14.53
C ILE A 94 29.76 -8.79 15.75
N GLN A 95 29.18 -8.90 16.96
CA GLN A 95 29.95 -9.15 18.18
C GLN A 95 30.77 -10.43 18.11
N ASN A 96 30.21 -11.50 17.55
CA ASN A 96 30.92 -12.77 17.40
C ASN A 96 32.10 -12.68 16.40
N ILE A 97 31.93 -11.95 15.30
CA ILE A 97 33.01 -11.71 14.33
C ILE A 97 34.10 -10.84 14.96
N THR A 98 33.74 -9.78 15.68
CA THR A 98 34.70 -8.92 16.39
C THR A 98 35.53 -9.73 17.39
N ARG A 99 34.90 -10.61 18.18
CA ARG A 99 35.60 -11.50 19.11
C ARG A 99 36.56 -12.47 18.41
N ALA A 100 36.16 -13.02 17.26
CA ALA A 100 37.03 -13.92 16.47
C ALA A 100 38.25 -13.18 15.90
N VAL A 101 38.09 -11.91 15.52
CA VAL A 101 39.20 -11.04 15.10
C VAL A 101 40.12 -10.72 16.27
N GLU A 102 39.56 -10.38 17.44
CA GLU A 102 40.32 -10.12 18.68
C GLU A 102 41.12 -11.34 19.16
N SER A 103 40.59 -12.57 18.96
CA SER A 103 41.30 -13.82 19.25
C SER A 103 42.35 -14.20 18.20
N GLY A 104 42.65 -13.33 17.24
CA GLY A 104 43.67 -13.54 16.21
C GLY A 104 43.27 -14.48 15.08
N THR A 105 41.98 -14.82 14.98
CA THR A 105 41.44 -15.70 13.92
C THR A 105 41.03 -14.83 12.72
N TYR A 106 42.02 -14.34 11.98
CA TYR A 106 41.80 -13.42 10.86
C TYR A 106 41.76 -14.16 9.52
N SER A 107 40.68 -13.94 8.74
CA SER A 107 40.58 -14.43 7.37
C SER A 107 39.89 -13.41 6.47
N GLN A 108 40.23 -13.42 5.17
CA GLN A 108 39.56 -12.57 4.19
C GLN A 108 38.05 -12.84 4.08
N SER A 109 37.61 -14.06 4.40
CA SER A 109 36.19 -14.40 4.42
C SER A 109 35.42 -13.73 5.56
N LEU A 110 36.05 -13.52 6.73
CA LEU A 110 35.45 -12.82 7.86
C LEU A 110 35.24 -11.33 7.59
N LEU A 111 36.19 -10.68 6.90
CA LEU A 111 36.04 -9.29 6.48
C LEU A 111 34.90 -9.09 5.48
N ASN A 112 34.82 -9.96 4.47
CA ASN A 112 33.72 -9.91 3.50
C ASN A 112 32.37 -10.12 4.20
N ARG A 113 32.31 -11.06 5.16
CA ARG A 113 31.09 -11.31 5.94
C ARG A 113 30.70 -10.14 6.84
N LEU A 114 31.67 -9.47 7.45
CA LEU A 114 31.41 -8.28 8.27
C LEU A 114 30.82 -7.15 7.42
N SER A 115 31.37 -6.90 6.23
CA SER A 115 30.87 -5.88 5.31
C SER A 115 29.44 -6.18 4.82
N GLU A 116 29.11 -7.44 4.52
CA GLU A 116 27.73 -7.86 4.21
C GLU A 116 26.77 -7.56 5.36
N ILE A 117 27.18 -7.89 6.59
CA ILE A 117 26.36 -7.71 7.79
C ILE A 117 26.16 -6.21 8.11
N GLU A 118 27.19 -5.38 7.95
CA GLU A 118 27.07 -3.93 8.12
C GLU A 118 26.12 -3.30 7.10
N ARG A 119 26.19 -3.75 5.84
CA ARG A 119 25.29 -3.29 4.78
C ARG A 119 23.84 -3.70 5.06
N ASP A 120 23.62 -4.90 5.58
CA ASP A 120 22.28 -5.37 5.93
C ASP A 120 21.74 -4.66 7.19
N LYS A 121 22.60 -4.32 8.15
CA LYS A 121 22.26 -3.44 9.28
C LYS A 121 21.76 -2.08 8.81
N GLU A 122 22.47 -1.44 7.88
CA GLU A 122 22.12 -0.11 7.38
C GLU A 122 20.76 -0.11 6.66
N LYS A 123 20.49 -1.11 5.81
CA LYS A 123 19.19 -1.29 5.15
C LYS A 123 18.05 -1.48 6.16
N LEU A 124 18.27 -2.27 7.21
CA LEU A 124 17.24 -2.50 8.24
C LEU A 124 16.99 -1.26 9.09
N LEU A 125 18.01 -0.44 9.36
CA LEU A 125 17.85 0.85 10.03
C LEU A 125 17.05 1.84 9.18
N GLU A 126 17.28 1.88 7.87
CA GLU A 126 16.42 2.65 6.97
C GLU A 126 14.97 2.16 6.97
N GLU A 127 14.76 0.83 6.97
CA GLU A 127 13.42 0.24 7.00
C GLU A 127 12.71 0.55 8.32
N ARG A 128 13.41 0.45 9.47
CA ARG A 128 12.90 0.84 10.78
C ARG A 128 12.45 2.30 10.80
N THR A 129 13.23 3.18 10.18
CA THR A 129 12.91 4.61 10.08
C THR A 129 11.65 4.84 9.24
N LYS A 130 11.52 4.14 8.11
CA LYS A 130 10.31 4.19 7.26
C LYS A 130 9.07 3.69 8.00
N VAL A 131 9.18 2.59 8.75
CA VAL A 131 8.09 2.04 9.58
C VAL A 131 7.72 3.01 10.70
N ARG A 132 8.69 3.61 11.38
CA ARG A 132 8.43 4.62 12.43
C ARG A 132 7.72 5.85 11.87
N LEU A 133 8.12 6.34 10.71
CA LEU A 133 7.45 7.46 10.04
C LEU A 133 6.03 7.10 9.58
N GLN A 134 5.79 5.85 9.20
CA GLN A 134 4.45 5.35 8.91
C GLN A 134 3.58 5.34 10.17
N LEU A 135 4.08 4.85 11.31
CA LEU A 135 3.35 4.86 12.59
C LEU A 135 2.92 6.28 13.01
N VAL A 136 3.78 7.28 12.80
CA VAL A 136 3.46 8.70 13.09
C VAL A 136 2.38 9.26 12.14
N ARG A 137 2.25 8.71 10.92
CA ARG A 137 1.17 9.07 9.98
C ARG A 137 -0.16 8.41 10.31
N PHE A 138 -0.19 7.42 11.20
CA PHE A 138 -1.35 6.60 11.53
C PHE A 138 -1.88 6.90 12.94
N SER A 139 -2.03 8.18 13.28
CA SER A 139 -2.78 8.60 14.48
C SER A 139 -4.21 8.09 14.39
N LYS A 140 -4.81 7.67 15.52
CA LYS A 140 -6.25 7.39 15.56
C LYS A 140 -7.02 8.64 15.14
N VAL A 141 -8.05 8.45 14.33
CA VAL A 141 -8.92 9.53 13.86
C VAL A 141 -10.12 9.62 14.79
N THR A 142 -10.51 10.84 15.17
CA THR A 142 -11.72 11.09 15.95
C THR A 142 -12.97 11.10 15.06
N VAL A 143 -14.15 10.97 15.65
CA VAL A 143 -15.42 11.00 14.91
C VAL A 143 -15.63 12.36 14.23
N ASP A 144 -15.29 13.46 14.89
CA ASP A 144 -15.43 14.80 14.34
C ASP A 144 -14.47 15.03 13.15
N GLU A 145 -13.20 14.62 13.28
CA GLU A 145 -12.24 14.69 12.17
C GLU A 145 -12.68 13.82 10.98
N MET A 146 -13.24 12.63 11.26
CA MET A 146 -13.79 11.78 10.21
C MET A 146 -14.99 12.43 9.54
N LYS A 147 -15.87 13.08 10.31
CA LYS A 147 -17.04 13.78 9.77
C LYS A 147 -16.63 14.90 8.81
N ASP A 148 -15.74 15.79 9.23
CA ASP A 148 -15.24 16.90 8.40
C ASP A 148 -14.59 16.37 7.10
N PHE A 149 -13.87 15.27 7.22
CA PHE A 149 -13.23 14.61 6.10
C PHE A 149 -14.27 14.01 5.12
N LEU A 150 -15.31 13.32 5.62
CA LEU A 150 -16.37 12.74 4.79
C LEU A 150 -17.24 13.82 4.12
N ASP A 151 -17.53 14.92 4.81
CA ASP A 151 -18.26 16.06 4.24
C ASP A 151 -17.48 16.70 3.08
N THR A 152 -16.16 16.84 3.24
CA THR A 152 -15.27 17.30 2.17
C THR A 152 -15.27 16.32 0.99
N PHE A 153 -15.22 15.02 1.27
CA PHE A 153 -15.25 13.96 0.26
C PHE A 153 -16.57 13.96 -0.56
N LEU A 154 -17.71 14.17 0.10
CA LEU A 154 -19.01 14.22 -0.57
C LEU A 154 -19.15 15.44 -1.50
N GLY A 155 -18.46 16.55 -1.19
CA GLY A 155 -18.54 17.82 -1.91
C GLY A 155 -17.79 17.90 -3.24
N ASP A 156 -16.89 16.98 -3.56
CA ASP A 156 -16.13 16.95 -4.83
C ASP A 156 -16.37 15.63 -5.57
N ASP A 157 -16.42 15.61 -6.90
CA ASP A 157 -16.56 14.38 -7.72
C ASP A 157 -15.22 13.94 -8.36
N SER A 158 -14.17 14.73 -8.19
CA SER A 158 -12.84 14.49 -8.77
C SER A 158 -12.13 13.32 -8.09
N PHE A 159 -11.76 12.30 -8.84
CA PHE A 159 -10.92 11.21 -8.33
C PHE A 159 -9.60 11.70 -7.72
N VAL A 160 -9.02 12.79 -8.27
CA VAL A 160 -7.76 13.37 -7.76
C VAL A 160 -7.95 13.97 -6.37
N ALA A 161 -9.11 14.59 -6.10
CA ALA A 161 -9.42 15.10 -4.76
C ALA A 161 -9.64 13.96 -3.75
N HIS A 162 -9.88 12.75 -4.25
CA HIS A 162 -10.22 11.57 -3.47
C HIS A 162 -9.11 10.53 -3.39
N GLU A 163 -7.93 10.79 -3.96
CA GLU A 163 -6.84 9.82 -4.06
C GLU A 163 -6.46 9.28 -2.67
N ASP A 164 -6.34 10.17 -1.68
CA ASP A 164 -6.02 9.79 -0.30
C ASP A 164 -7.10 8.90 0.34
N PHE A 165 -8.39 9.20 0.09
CA PHE A 165 -9.49 8.38 0.60
C PHE A 165 -9.56 7.02 -0.10
N VAL A 166 -9.35 7.01 -1.42
CA VAL A 166 -9.33 5.79 -2.23
C VAL A 166 -8.22 4.87 -1.74
N ASP A 167 -7.00 5.38 -1.57
CA ASP A 167 -5.85 4.61 -1.07
C ASP A 167 -6.06 4.15 0.37
N PHE A 168 -6.69 4.98 1.21
CA PHE A 168 -7.02 4.62 2.57
C PHE A 168 -8.08 3.53 2.64
N THR A 169 -9.16 3.61 1.86
CA THR A 169 -10.32 2.70 1.95
C THR A 169 -10.11 1.41 1.18
N LEU A 170 -9.59 1.49 -0.06
CA LEU A 170 -9.42 0.35 -0.94
C LEU A 170 -8.18 -0.45 -0.58
N SER A 171 -8.35 -1.74 -0.35
CA SER A 171 -7.28 -2.70 -0.16
C SER A 171 -6.83 -3.31 -1.50
N SER A 172 -7.77 -3.50 -2.44
CA SER A 172 -7.42 -3.92 -3.80
C SER A 172 -8.54 -3.64 -4.81
N THR A 173 -8.15 -3.35 -6.05
CA THR A 173 -9.07 -3.24 -7.19
C THR A 173 -8.59 -4.14 -8.31
N LYS A 174 -9.49 -4.96 -8.87
CA LYS A 174 -9.20 -5.90 -9.95
C LYS A 174 -10.25 -5.80 -11.05
N ILE A 175 -9.83 -6.06 -12.27
CA ILE A 175 -10.72 -6.12 -13.43
C ILE A 175 -10.83 -7.56 -13.88
N ILE A 176 -12.04 -8.09 -13.89
CA ILE A 176 -12.38 -9.38 -14.47
C ILE A 176 -12.73 -9.14 -15.94
N TRP A 177 -11.84 -9.58 -16.82
CA TRP A 177 -11.95 -9.40 -18.28
C TRP A 177 -12.86 -10.46 -18.94
N LYS A 178 -14.04 -10.68 -18.35
CA LYS A 178 -15.14 -11.47 -18.95
C LYS A 178 -16.19 -10.51 -19.52
N ASP A 179 -17.22 -11.03 -20.17
CA ASP A 179 -18.35 -10.24 -20.65
C ASP A 179 -19.59 -10.54 -19.77
N PRO A 180 -20.18 -9.55 -19.09
CA PRO A 180 -19.72 -8.17 -18.96
C PRO A 180 -18.41 -8.06 -18.16
N ARG A 181 -17.63 -7.00 -18.42
CA ARG A 181 -16.41 -6.72 -17.63
C ARG A 181 -16.82 -6.29 -16.23
N ILE A 182 -16.10 -6.76 -15.22
CA ILE A 182 -16.45 -6.47 -13.81
C ILE A 182 -15.25 -5.83 -13.12
N VAL A 183 -15.46 -4.76 -12.36
CA VAL A 183 -14.52 -4.28 -11.35
C VAL A 183 -14.86 -4.94 -10.02
N GLU A 184 -13.91 -5.68 -9.48
CA GLU A 184 -13.95 -6.21 -8.12
C GLU A 184 -13.13 -5.27 -7.22
N MET A 185 -13.78 -4.70 -6.22
CA MET A 185 -13.18 -3.79 -5.24
C MET A 185 -13.24 -4.45 -3.87
N VAL A 186 -12.13 -4.42 -3.15
CA VAL A 186 -12.04 -4.82 -1.75
C VAL A 186 -11.72 -3.56 -0.96
N SER A 187 -12.62 -3.12 -0.10
CA SER A 187 -12.49 -1.92 0.73
C SER A 187 -12.71 -2.24 2.22
N ILE A 188 -12.63 -1.23 3.07
CA ILE A 188 -13.07 -1.34 4.46
C ILE A 188 -14.54 -1.73 4.55
N PHE A 189 -15.39 -1.22 3.65
CA PHE A 189 -16.82 -1.54 3.54
C PHE A 189 -17.13 -2.95 3.01
N GLY A 190 -16.11 -3.77 2.72
CA GLY A 190 -16.29 -5.13 2.21
C GLY A 190 -15.88 -5.29 0.74
N THR A 191 -16.36 -6.37 0.11
CA THR A 191 -16.02 -6.70 -1.29
C THR A 191 -17.21 -6.45 -2.19
N GLN A 192 -17.02 -5.60 -3.21
CA GLN A 192 -18.05 -5.26 -4.19
C GLN A 192 -17.64 -5.64 -5.61
N LYS A 193 -18.60 -6.10 -6.41
CA LYS A 193 -18.42 -6.43 -7.83
C LYS A 193 -19.38 -5.59 -8.67
N ILE A 194 -18.85 -4.68 -9.48
CA ILE A 194 -19.64 -3.76 -10.29
C ILE A 194 -19.37 -4.03 -11.77
N PRO A 195 -20.41 -4.28 -12.59
CA PRO A 195 -20.24 -4.37 -14.03
C PRO A 195 -19.84 -3.01 -14.60
N LEU A 196 -18.87 -3.03 -15.51
CA LEU A 196 -18.42 -1.84 -16.22
C LEU A 196 -19.32 -1.59 -17.44
N PRO A 197 -19.65 -0.32 -17.72
CA PRO A 197 -20.34 0.07 -18.95
C PRO A 197 -19.42 0.02 -20.18
#